data_AF-A0A7H0NPJ1-F1
#
_entry.id   AF-A0A7H0NPJ1-F1
#
_cell.length_a   1.000
_cell.length_b   1.000
_cell.length_c   1.000
_cell.angle_alpha   90.00
_cell.angle_beta   90.00
_cell.angle_gamma   90.00
#
_symmetry.space_group_name_H-M   'P 1'
#
loop_
_entity.id
_entity.type
_entity.pdbx_description
1 polymer ?
#
loop_
_entity_poly.entity_id
_entity_poly.type
_entity_poly.pdbx_seq_one_letter_code
_entity_poly.pdbx_strand_id
1 'polypeptide(L)'
;MDYGKHQAPQGYEPGEGIPTALIRIPVRIVVVVLVLPVRMVWDALTALWHAADRVLLRPLGRALAWLLDTLVLTPLTWLYTWVLTPLGKAASWLAVALFLWPWTGLWRYVVVPVVRYGIAAPAVWLYAAVLTPLGHGLRWIGTALLAPAARGLGTGLTWLFTTLLVLPVAGIWRYAIVPAVRYGLIIPMVWLYGAVLTPLGLGTAWVLGRLWQGTAWVLGQVWQGIAATGRGLGTALAWLVMTLLVAPVSWTYRRILAPIGREIAAAFEVAWRITGYVSRAVGRALATIARYLLVAPVSWAYRTVCTPVGHFVRDSVWAPARRAAAETGRAARAALASARETVRQARRDAWRALVGSTDGARSREPRGIPARTLGSTTTVPSAAQASETALLGEKFVKQG
;
A
#
# COMPACT_ATOMS: atom_id res chain seq x y z
N MET A 1 -40.25 -19.01 61.30
CA MET A 1 -40.72 -20.39 61.54
C MET A 1 -39.84 -21.33 60.74
N ASP A 2 -39.56 -22.47 61.37
CA ASP A 2 -38.62 -23.53 61.04
C ASP A 2 -38.40 -23.88 59.57
N TYR A 3 -37.18 -24.34 59.27
CA TYR A 3 -36.83 -25.60 58.59
C TYR A 3 -35.30 -25.58 58.43
N GLY A 4 -34.46 -26.29 59.19
CA GLY A 4 -34.59 -27.64 59.71
C GLY A 4 -34.06 -28.63 58.67
N LYS A 5 -32.75 -28.90 58.67
CA LYS A 5 -32.17 -30.16 58.14
C LYS A 5 -30.96 -30.60 58.96
N HIS A 6 -31.20 -31.67 59.69
CA HIS A 6 -30.26 -32.49 60.42
C HIS A 6 -29.24 -33.15 59.50
N GLN A 7 -27.96 -33.15 59.89
CA GLN A 7 -27.02 -34.19 59.48
C GLN A 7 -26.66 -34.98 60.75
N ALA A 8 -27.23 -36.18 60.88
CA ALA A 8 -26.85 -37.13 61.91
C ALA A 8 -25.38 -37.56 61.71
N PRO A 9 -24.59 -37.78 62.77
CA PRO A 9 -23.29 -38.44 62.63
C PRO A 9 -23.51 -39.88 62.21
N GLN A 10 -22.94 -40.24 61.06
CA GLN A 10 -22.92 -41.61 60.55
C GLN A 10 -22.26 -42.54 61.57
N GLY A 11 -22.92 -43.67 61.82
CA GLY A 11 -22.45 -44.74 62.69
C GLY A 11 -21.08 -45.23 62.28
N TYR A 12 -20.25 -45.48 63.28
CA TYR A 12 -18.97 -46.16 63.18
C TYR A 12 -19.25 -47.65 62.94
N GLU A 13 -18.98 -48.16 61.74
CA GLU A 13 -18.91 -49.60 61.50
C GLU A 13 -17.66 -50.17 62.19
N PRO A 14 -17.81 -51.07 63.18
CA PRO A 14 -16.66 -51.69 63.84
C PRO A 14 -16.27 -52.94 63.07
N GLY A 15 -15.45 -52.77 62.02
CA GLY A 15 -15.18 -53.89 61.10
C GLY A 15 -13.84 -53.93 60.37
N GLU A 16 -12.96 -52.93 60.47
CA GLU A 16 -11.68 -52.95 59.75
C GLU A 16 -10.47 -52.79 60.66
N GLY A 17 -9.95 -53.95 61.09
CA GLY A 17 -8.52 -54.22 61.26
C GLY A 17 -7.74 -53.32 62.22
N ILE A 18 -7.50 -53.83 63.43
CA ILE A 18 -6.47 -53.35 64.38
C ILE A 18 -5.12 -53.00 63.69
N PRO A 19 -4.61 -53.70 62.65
CA PRO A 19 -3.39 -53.28 61.97
C PRO A 19 -3.51 -51.98 61.14
N THR A 20 -4.63 -51.69 60.48
CA THR A 20 -4.83 -50.46 59.70
C THR A 20 -4.97 -49.22 60.57
N ALA A 21 -5.60 -49.36 61.74
CA ALA A 21 -5.66 -48.31 62.75
C ALA A 21 -4.29 -48.05 63.40
N LEU A 22 -3.54 -49.11 63.75
CA LEU A 22 -2.21 -48.96 64.36
C LEU A 22 -1.18 -48.35 63.41
N ILE A 23 -1.27 -48.61 62.10
CA ILE A 23 -0.40 -47.97 61.09
C ILE A 23 -0.84 -46.52 60.83
N ARG A 24 -2.15 -46.22 60.87
CA ARG A 24 -2.65 -44.85 60.67
C ARG A 24 -2.31 -43.92 61.82
N ILE A 25 -2.27 -44.37 63.07
CA ILE A 25 -1.97 -43.50 64.22
C ILE A 25 -0.60 -42.79 64.09
N PRO A 26 0.54 -43.49 63.89
CA PRO A 26 1.85 -42.85 63.74
C PRO A 26 1.93 -42.05 62.44
N VAL A 27 1.35 -42.53 61.33
CA VAL A 27 1.32 -41.78 60.08
C VAL A 27 0.52 -40.48 60.23
N ARG A 28 -0.62 -40.50 60.92
CA ARG A 28 -1.45 -39.31 61.16
C ARG A 28 -0.78 -38.35 62.14
N ILE A 29 -0.02 -38.84 63.12
CA ILE A 29 0.82 -38.01 63.99
C ILE A 29 1.93 -37.35 63.18
N VAL A 30 2.67 -38.09 62.35
CA VAL A 30 3.73 -37.51 61.49
C VAL A 30 3.16 -36.51 60.49
N VAL A 31 2.02 -36.82 59.86
CA VAL A 31 1.34 -35.91 58.94
C VAL A 31 0.88 -34.65 59.68
N VAL A 32 0.28 -34.75 60.87
CA VAL A 32 -0.16 -33.56 61.61
C VAL A 32 1.04 -32.76 62.15
N VAL A 33 2.08 -33.42 62.65
CA VAL A 33 3.27 -32.75 63.20
C VAL A 33 4.13 -32.11 62.11
N LEU A 34 4.10 -32.63 60.88
CA LEU A 34 5.00 -32.16 59.82
C LEU A 34 4.26 -31.41 58.71
N VAL A 35 3.11 -31.92 58.24
CA VAL A 35 2.31 -31.27 57.19
C VAL A 35 1.54 -30.08 57.74
N LEU A 36 1.00 -30.14 58.95
CA LEU A 36 0.22 -29.02 59.51
C LEU A 36 1.06 -27.75 59.71
N PRO A 37 2.30 -27.79 60.28
CA PRO A 37 3.13 -26.60 60.36
C PRO A 37 3.65 -26.14 58.99
N VAL A 38 3.99 -27.05 58.08
CA VAL A 38 4.34 -26.66 56.70
C VAL A 38 3.16 -25.96 56.01
N ARG A 39 1.93 -26.43 56.25
CA ARG A 39 0.72 -25.85 55.70
C ARG A 39 0.37 -24.52 56.35
N MET A 40 0.59 -24.37 57.65
CA MET A 40 0.47 -23.08 58.35
C MET A 40 1.52 -22.06 57.87
N VAL A 41 2.76 -22.50 57.63
CA VAL A 41 3.80 -21.64 57.02
C VAL A 41 3.40 -21.26 55.61
N TRP A 42 2.84 -22.18 54.82
CA TRP A 42 2.35 -21.90 53.47
C TRP A 42 1.15 -20.96 53.45
N ASP A 43 0.18 -21.14 54.35
CA ASP A 43 -0.99 -20.28 54.50
C ASP A 43 -0.58 -18.89 55.01
N ALA A 44 0.41 -18.80 55.91
CA ALA A 44 1.00 -17.54 56.33
C ALA A 44 1.76 -16.84 55.20
N LEU A 45 2.53 -17.58 54.39
CA LEU A 45 3.27 -17.02 53.26
C LEU A 45 2.31 -16.51 52.17
N THR A 46 1.27 -17.27 51.86
CA THR A 46 0.26 -16.88 50.88
C THR A 46 -0.60 -15.73 51.40
N ALA A 47 -0.94 -15.69 52.69
CA ALA A 47 -1.61 -14.55 53.29
C ALA A 47 -0.72 -13.29 53.23
N LEU A 48 0.57 -13.43 53.54
CA LEU A 48 1.54 -12.34 53.45
C LEU A 48 1.72 -11.86 52.01
N TRP A 49 1.77 -12.78 51.04
CA TRP A 49 1.82 -12.47 49.62
C TRP A 49 0.57 -11.73 49.14
N HIS A 50 -0.63 -12.16 49.55
CA HIS A 50 -1.88 -11.50 49.18
C HIS A 50 -2.04 -10.14 49.87
N ALA A 51 -1.51 -9.97 51.08
CA ALA A 51 -1.44 -8.68 51.76
C ALA A 51 -0.45 -7.75 51.03
N ALA A 52 0.74 -8.24 50.68
CA ALA A 52 1.73 -7.48 49.91
C ALA A 52 1.22 -7.10 48.50
N ASP A 53 0.51 -8.00 47.83
CA ASP A 53 -0.09 -7.72 46.51
C ASP A 53 -1.15 -6.61 46.59
N ARG A 54 -2.02 -6.65 47.60
CA ARG A 54 -3.06 -5.63 47.78
C ARG A 54 -2.51 -4.27 48.19
N VAL A 55 -1.51 -4.26 49.08
CA VAL A 55 -1.02 -3.02 49.70
C VAL A 55 0.09 -2.35 48.88
N LEU A 56 0.96 -3.12 48.21
CA LEU A 56 2.05 -2.55 47.40
C LEU A 56 1.83 -2.74 45.90
N LEU A 57 1.61 -3.97 45.42
CA LEU A 57 1.67 -4.25 43.98
C LEU A 57 0.49 -3.69 43.20
N ARG A 58 -0.72 -3.68 43.78
CA ARG A 58 -1.90 -3.07 43.14
C ARG A 58 -1.81 -1.55 43.00
N PRO A 59 -1.46 -0.77 44.04
CA PRO A 59 -1.31 0.68 43.87
C PRO A 59 -0.12 1.03 42.98
N LEU A 60 1.03 0.35 43.09
CA LEU A 60 2.17 0.56 42.19
C LEU A 60 1.85 0.16 40.76
N GLY A 61 1.21 -0.99 40.54
CA GLY A 61 0.81 -1.45 39.21
C GLY A 61 -0.20 -0.52 38.55
N ARG A 62 -1.13 0.05 39.32
CA ARG A 62 -2.09 1.03 38.82
C ARG A 62 -1.47 2.39 38.56
N ALA A 63 -0.56 2.84 39.42
CA ALA A 63 0.22 4.06 39.21
C ALA A 63 1.13 3.93 37.98
N LEU A 64 1.84 2.81 37.84
CA LEU A 64 2.74 2.55 36.70
C LEU A 64 1.96 2.37 35.40
N ALA A 65 0.82 1.67 35.44
CA ALA A 65 -0.08 1.56 34.29
C ALA A 65 -0.64 2.93 33.91
N TRP A 66 -1.06 3.75 34.88
CA TRP A 66 -1.51 5.11 34.62
C TRP A 66 -0.39 5.98 34.02
N LEU A 67 0.85 5.85 34.53
CA LEU A 67 2.00 6.59 34.04
C LEU A 67 2.38 6.15 32.61
N LEU A 68 2.36 4.85 32.33
CA LEU A 68 2.60 4.30 31.00
C LEU A 68 1.48 4.71 30.03
N ASP A 69 0.23 4.65 30.48
CA ASP A 69 -0.93 5.00 29.66
C ASP A 69 -0.93 6.49 29.33
N THR A 70 -0.71 7.33 30.34
CA THR A 70 -0.73 8.80 30.17
C THR A 70 0.51 9.31 29.43
N LEU A 71 1.70 8.78 29.73
CA LEU A 71 2.97 9.32 29.20
C LEU A 71 3.38 8.69 27.86
N VAL A 72 2.95 7.46 27.56
CA VAL A 72 3.37 6.76 26.35
C VAL A 72 2.19 6.48 25.43
N LEU A 73 1.14 5.82 25.94
CA LEU A 73 0.03 5.40 25.08
C LEU A 73 -0.84 6.58 24.64
N THR A 74 -1.07 7.57 25.50
CA THR A 74 -1.87 8.76 25.18
C THR A 74 -1.20 9.63 24.10
N PRO A 75 0.10 10.00 24.19
CA PRO A 75 0.74 10.72 23.10
C PRO A 75 0.91 9.85 21.84
N LEU A 76 1.12 8.54 21.98
CA LEU A 76 1.23 7.65 20.83
C LEU A 76 -0.11 7.47 20.10
N THR A 77 -1.23 7.37 20.83
CA THR A 77 -2.57 7.33 20.24
C THR A 77 -2.96 8.68 19.65
N TRP A 78 -2.56 9.78 20.29
CA TRP A 78 -2.71 11.12 19.71
C TRP A 78 -1.91 11.26 18.41
N LEU A 79 -0.65 10.83 18.39
CA LEU A 79 0.18 10.81 17.18
C LEU A 79 -0.42 9.90 16.09
N TYR A 80 -0.92 8.72 16.47
CA TYR A 80 -1.57 7.80 15.54
C TYR A 80 -2.83 8.44 14.92
N THR A 81 -3.68 9.05 15.74
CA THR A 81 -4.96 9.64 15.31
C THR A 81 -4.79 10.96 14.55
N TRP A 82 -3.82 11.78 14.92
CA TRP A 82 -3.59 13.09 14.28
C TRP A 82 -2.63 13.05 13.11
N VAL A 83 -1.74 12.06 13.03
CA VAL A 83 -0.73 11.98 11.97
C VAL A 83 -0.96 10.76 11.08
N LEU A 84 -1.04 9.56 11.65
CA LEU A 84 -1.08 8.33 10.85
C LEU A 84 -2.40 8.11 10.12
N THR A 85 -3.53 8.38 10.77
CA THR A 85 -4.85 8.28 10.13
C THR A 85 -5.05 9.26 8.97
N PRO A 86 -4.76 10.57 9.09
CA PRO A 86 -4.87 11.47 7.94
C PRO A 86 -3.84 11.13 6.86
N LEU A 87 -2.62 10.71 7.22
CA LEU A 87 -1.62 10.27 6.25
C LEU A 87 -2.07 9.02 5.49
N GLY A 88 -2.68 8.04 6.18
CA GLY A 88 -3.27 6.86 5.56
C GLY A 88 -4.47 7.19 4.67
N LYS A 89 -5.31 8.16 5.07
CA LYS A 89 -6.41 8.65 4.23
C LYS A 89 -5.90 9.38 3.00
N ALA A 90 -4.85 10.19 3.13
CA ALA A 90 -4.21 10.87 2.02
C ALA A 90 -3.52 9.89 1.07
N ALA A 91 -2.81 8.88 1.59
CA ALA A 91 -2.15 7.85 0.80
C ALA A 91 -3.17 6.96 0.05
N SER A 92 -4.26 6.57 0.71
CA SER A 92 -5.35 5.82 0.05
C SER A 92 -6.07 6.66 -1.01
N TRP A 93 -6.31 7.95 -0.74
CA TRP A 93 -6.86 8.86 -1.74
C TRP A 93 -5.92 9.02 -2.94
N LEU A 94 -4.61 9.18 -2.70
CA LEU A 94 -3.59 9.19 -3.74
C LEU A 94 -3.59 7.90 -4.55
N ALA A 95 -3.65 6.74 -3.92
CA ALA A 95 -3.72 5.45 -4.61
C ALA A 95 -4.98 5.35 -5.50
N VAL A 96 -6.14 5.78 -5.00
CA VAL A 96 -7.39 5.82 -5.78
C VAL A 96 -7.26 6.81 -6.95
N ALA A 97 -6.72 8.00 -6.70
CA ALA A 97 -6.56 9.06 -7.70
C ALA A 97 -5.51 8.73 -8.77
N LEU A 98 -4.45 7.99 -8.43
CA LEU A 98 -3.40 7.60 -9.39
C LEU A 98 -3.73 6.30 -10.12
N PHE A 99 -4.49 5.39 -9.52
CA PHE A 99 -4.73 4.08 -10.11
C PHE A 99 -6.13 3.96 -10.73
N LEU A 100 -7.18 4.25 -9.96
CA LEU A 100 -8.55 4.07 -10.42
C LEU A 100 -8.99 5.17 -11.39
N TRP A 101 -8.66 6.43 -11.14
CA TRP A 101 -9.06 7.53 -12.02
C TRP A 101 -8.44 7.44 -13.43
N PRO A 102 -7.14 7.17 -13.60
CA PRO A 102 -6.56 7.00 -14.93
C PRO A 102 -7.08 5.75 -15.63
N TRP A 103 -7.29 4.66 -14.90
CA TRP A 103 -7.86 3.44 -15.46
C TRP A 103 -9.30 3.64 -15.95
N THR A 104 -10.14 4.28 -15.14
CA THR A 104 -11.52 4.62 -15.52
C THR A 104 -11.57 5.61 -16.69
N GLY A 105 -10.66 6.58 -16.72
CA GLY A 105 -10.45 7.47 -17.87
C GLY A 105 -10.07 6.68 -19.12
N LEU A 106 -9.06 5.81 -19.03
CA LEU A 106 -8.61 4.97 -20.15
C LEU A 106 -9.75 4.08 -20.67
N TRP A 107 -10.53 3.48 -19.77
CA TRP A 107 -11.66 2.63 -20.14
C TRP A 107 -12.74 3.43 -20.89
N ARG A 108 -13.09 4.61 -20.36
CA ARG A 108 -14.18 5.43 -20.89
C ARG A 108 -13.80 6.18 -22.18
N TYR A 109 -12.54 6.61 -22.30
CA TYR A 109 -12.07 7.43 -23.43
C TYR A 109 -11.31 6.65 -24.50
N VAL A 110 -10.71 5.49 -24.19
CA VAL A 110 -9.95 4.70 -25.17
C VAL A 110 -10.65 3.39 -25.48
N VAL A 111 -10.98 2.58 -24.47
CA VAL A 111 -11.53 1.24 -24.71
C VAL A 111 -12.93 1.31 -25.33
N VAL A 112 -13.84 2.09 -24.75
CA VAL A 112 -15.22 2.20 -25.27
C VAL A 112 -15.25 2.74 -26.70
N PRO A 113 -14.53 3.83 -27.05
CA PRO A 113 -14.51 4.33 -28.43
C PRO A 113 -13.83 3.37 -29.41
N VAL A 114 -12.72 2.73 -29.02
CA VAL A 114 -12.03 1.77 -29.90
C VAL A 114 -12.91 0.56 -30.21
N VAL A 115 -13.63 0.03 -29.22
CA VAL A 115 -14.56 -1.08 -29.48
C VAL A 115 -15.72 -0.63 -30.35
N ARG A 116 -16.31 0.53 -30.05
CA ARG A 116 -17.51 1.02 -30.74
C ARG A 116 -17.21 1.46 -32.19
N TYR A 117 -16.16 2.22 -32.41
CA TYR A 117 -15.82 2.76 -33.73
C TYR A 117 -14.85 1.86 -34.49
N GLY A 118 -13.96 1.14 -33.80
CA GLY A 118 -12.97 0.27 -34.44
C GLY A 118 -13.50 -1.12 -34.77
N ILE A 119 -14.49 -1.64 -34.03
CA ILE A 119 -14.99 -3.01 -34.24
C ILE A 119 -16.46 -2.99 -34.63
N ALA A 120 -17.32 -2.38 -33.81
CA ALA A 120 -18.76 -2.47 -34.01
C ALA A 120 -19.22 -1.71 -35.27
N ALA A 121 -18.74 -0.48 -35.48
CA ALA A 121 -19.08 0.29 -36.69
C ALA A 121 -18.66 -0.40 -37.99
N PRO A 122 -17.41 -0.90 -38.16
CA PRO A 122 -17.04 -1.64 -39.37
C PRO A 122 -17.76 -2.99 -39.49
N ALA A 123 -18.04 -3.69 -38.40
CA ALA A 123 -18.84 -4.92 -38.45
C ALA A 123 -20.28 -4.65 -38.93
N VAL A 124 -20.91 -3.57 -38.44
CA VAL A 124 -22.25 -3.15 -38.87
C VAL A 124 -22.22 -2.70 -40.33
N TRP A 125 -21.18 -1.97 -40.75
CA TRP A 125 -21.02 -1.59 -42.15
C TRP A 125 -20.83 -2.83 -43.04
N LEU A 126 -20.02 -3.80 -42.63
CA LEU A 126 -19.81 -5.05 -43.37
C LEU A 126 -21.12 -5.86 -43.48
N TYR A 127 -21.89 -5.94 -42.40
CA TYR A 127 -23.21 -6.55 -42.42
C TYR A 127 -24.16 -5.82 -43.38
N ALA A 128 -24.21 -4.48 -43.31
CA ALA A 128 -25.08 -3.67 -44.17
C ALA A 128 -24.66 -3.79 -45.65
N ALA A 129 -23.37 -3.68 -45.94
CA ALA A 129 -22.82 -3.65 -47.29
C ALA A 129 -22.71 -5.02 -47.96
N VAL A 130 -22.64 -6.12 -47.20
CA VAL A 130 -22.45 -7.47 -47.76
C VAL A 130 -23.69 -8.35 -47.57
N LEU A 131 -24.22 -8.44 -46.35
CA LEU A 131 -25.35 -9.34 -46.06
C LEU A 131 -26.68 -8.80 -46.62
N THR A 132 -26.89 -7.49 -46.56
CA THR A 132 -28.14 -6.88 -47.07
C THR A 132 -28.31 -7.01 -48.59
N PRO A 133 -27.29 -6.75 -49.44
CA PRO A 133 -27.41 -7.00 -50.87
C PRO A 133 -27.46 -8.48 -51.21
N LEU A 134 -26.81 -9.38 -50.45
CA LEU A 134 -26.96 -10.83 -50.63
C LEU A 134 -28.41 -11.29 -50.35
N GLY A 135 -29.04 -10.77 -49.29
CA GLY A 135 -30.44 -11.05 -48.99
C GLY A 135 -31.41 -10.53 -50.07
N HIS A 136 -31.13 -9.34 -50.61
CA HIS A 136 -31.91 -8.79 -51.74
C HIS A 136 -31.66 -9.56 -53.03
N GLY A 137 -30.43 -9.98 -53.31
CA GLY A 137 -30.06 -10.78 -54.48
C GLY A 137 -30.73 -12.15 -54.46
N LEU A 138 -30.75 -12.83 -53.31
CA LEU A 138 -31.39 -14.13 -53.17
C LEU A 138 -32.91 -14.05 -53.31
N ARG A 139 -33.51 -13.00 -52.75
CA ARG A 139 -34.95 -12.70 -52.91
C ARG A 139 -35.28 -12.29 -54.35
N TRP A 140 -34.40 -11.55 -55.03
CA TRP A 140 -34.56 -11.20 -56.43
C TRP A 140 -34.48 -12.42 -57.33
N ILE A 141 -33.53 -13.33 -57.12
CA ILE A 141 -33.45 -14.60 -57.87
C ILE A 141 -34.72 -15.45 -57.63
N GLY A 142 -35.17 -15.58 -56.37
CA GLY A 142 -36.40 -16.32 -56.05
C GLY A 142 -37.64 -15.72 -56.70
N THR A 143 -37.76 -14.39 -56.72
CA THR A 143 -38.93 -13.70 -57.30
C THR A 143 -38.85 -13.51 -58.81
N ALA A 144 -37.65 -13.42 -59.39
CA ALA A 144 -37.44 -13.26 -60.83
C ALA A 144 -37.60 -14.59 -61.58
N LEU A 145 -37.26 -15.74 -60.97
CA LEU A 145 -37.47 -17.06 -61.59
C LEU A 145 -38.87 -17.66 -61.33
N LEU A 146 -39.40 -17.59 -60.10
CA LEU A 146 -40.66 -18.30 -59.77
C LEU A 146 -41.92 -17.50 -60.11
N ALA A 147 -41.85 -16.16 -60.12
CA ALA A 147 -43.04 -15.34 -60.30
C ALA A 147 -43.52 -15.14 -61.75
N PRO A 148 -42.69 -15.18 -62.82
CA PRO A 148 -43.20 -15.09 -64.19
C PRO A 148 -44.08 -16.28 -64.56
N ALA A 149 -43.70 -17.49 -64.12
CA ALA A 149 -44.45 -18.72 -64.39
C ALA A 149 -45.83 -18.74 -63.69
N ALA A 150 -45.93 -18.19 -62.47
CA ALA A 150 -47.21 -18.11 -61.74
C ALA A 150 -48.11 -16.94 -62.19
N ARG A 151 -47.52 -15.80 -62.60
CA ARG A 151 -48.29 -14.61 -62.99
C ARG A 151 -48.99 -14.76 -64.34
N GLY A 152 -48.43 -15.50 -65.31
CA GLY A 152 -49.03 -15.65 -66.64
C GLY A 152 -50.42 -16.33 -66.65
N LEU A 153 -50.65 -17.29 -65.76
CA LEU A 153 -51.97 -17.95 -65.61
C LEU A 153 -52.88 -17.22 -64.61
N GLY A 154 -52.29 -16.60 -63.58
CA GLY A 154 -53.04 -15.87 -62.56
C GLY A 154 -53.71 -14.60 -63.10
N THR A 155 -53.01 -13.80 -63.91
CA THR A 155 -53.51 -12.48 -64.36
C THR A 155 -54.67 -12.56 -65.33
N GLY A 156 -54.74 -13.59 -66.18
CA GLY A 156 -55.87 -13.77 -67.10
C GLY A 156 -57.16 -14.14 -66.35
N LEU A 157 -57.05 -15.09 -65.41
CA LEU A 157 -58.20 -15.54 -64.61
C LEU A 157 -58.64 -14.49 -63.59
N THR A 158 -57.69 -13.79 -62.95
CA THR A 158 -58.03 -12.64 -62.11
C THR A 158 -58.59 -11.49 -62.92
N TRP A 159 -58.10 -11.16 -64.11
CA TRP A 159 -58.70 -10.07 -64.91
C TRP A 159 -60.15 -10.37 -65.31
N LEU A 160 -60.44 -11.61 -65.69
CA LEU A 160 -61.80 -12.05 -66.06
C LEU A 160 -62.72 -12.08 -64.83
N PHE A 161 -62.25 -12.62 -63.69
CA PHE A 161 -62.98 -12.60 -62.42
C PHE A 161 -63.17 -11.17 -61.87
N THR A 162 -62.15 -10.32 -61.97
CA THR A 162 -62.19 -8.95 -61.43
C THR A 162 -63.11 -8.08 -62.27
N THR A 163 -63.09 -8.24 -63.59
CA THR A 163 -63.94 -7.44 -64.49
C THR A 163 -65.40 -7.91 -64.46
N LEU A 164 -65.65 -9.22 -64.42
CA LEU A 164 -67.00 -9.77 -64.48
C LEU A 164 -67.72 -9.79 -63.13
N LEU A 165 -67.00 -10.04 -62.04
CA LEU A 165 -67.57 -10.15 -60.68
C LEU A 165 -67.20 -8.96 -59.79
N VAL A 166 -65.92 -8.59 -59.73
CA VAL A 166 -65.46 -7.59 -58.76
C VAL A 166 -65.84 -6.18 -59.17
N LEU A 167 -65.79 -5.78 -60.44
CA LEU A 167 -66.19 -4.43 -60.87
C LEU A 167 -67.69 -4.12 -60.62
N PRO A 168 -68.65 -4.99 -60.96
CA PRO A 168 -70.06 -4.73 -60.66
C PRO A 168 -70.34 -4.79 -59.15
N VAL A 169 -69.76 -5.76 -58.43
CA VAL A 169 -69.91 -5.85 -56.97
C VAL A 169 -69.23 -4.68 -56.26
N ALA A 170 -68.05 -4.24 -56.72
CA ALA A 170 -67.36 -3.07 -56.19
C ALA A 170 -68.08 -1.77 -56.54
N GLY A 171 -68.73 -1.69 -57.69
CA GLY A 171 -69.60 -0.57 -58.05
C GLY A 171 -70.78 -0.46 -57.09
N ILE A 172 -71.51 -1.56 -56.87
CA ILE A 172 -72.61 -1.63 -55.90
C ILE A 172 -72.10 -1.36 -54.48
N TRP A 173 -70.96 -1.94 -54.12
CA TRP A 173 -70.34 -1.74 -52.81
C TRP A 173 -69.94 -0.28 -52.59
N ARG A 174 -69.31 0.37 -53.57
CA ARG A 174 -68.73 1.71 -53.43
C ARG A 174 -69.74 2.84 -53.59
N TYR A 175 -70.82 2.62 -54.36
CA TYR A 175 -71.86 3.63 -54.61
C TYR A 175 -73.16 3.41 -53.84
N ALA A 176 -73.54 2.17 -53.48
CA ALA A 176 -74.75 1.92 -52.72
C ALA A 176 -74.45 1.58 -51.26
N ILE A 177 -73.57 0.60 -51.01
CA ILE A 177 -73.34 0.07 -49.65
C ILE A 177 -72.44 0.99 -48.82
N VAL A 178 -71.33 1.47 -49.37
CA VAL A 178 -70.40 2.35 -48.65
C VAL A 178 -71.07 3.65 -48.24
N PRO A 179 -71.86 4.35 -49.08
CA PRO A 179 -72.58 5.54 -48.62
C PRO A 179 -73.70 5.20 -47.63
N ALA A 180 -74.47 4.14 -47.86
CA ALA A 180 -75.55 3.76 -46.95
C ALA A 180 -75.02 3.35 -45.56
N VAL A 181 -73.94 2.57 -45.51
CA VAL A 181 -73.28 2.16 -44.27
C VAL A 181 -72.54 3.34 -43.65
N ARG A 182 -71.82 4.14 -44.44
CA ARG A 182 -71.02 5.25 -43.90
C ARG A 182 -71.89 6.38 -43.37
N TYR A 183 -72.88 6.82 -44.13
CA TYR A 183 -73.78 7.90 -43.70
C TYR A 183 -74.92 7.42 -42.80
N GLY A 184 -75.44 6.22 -43.03
CA GLY A 184 -76.59 5.69 -42.28
C GLY A 184 -76.22 4.95 -40.99
N LEU A 185 -75.03 4.32 -40.91
CA LEU A 185 -74.65 3.53 -39.74
C LEU A 185 -73.38 4.07 -39.06
N ILE A 186 -72.31 4.33 -39.81
CA ILE A 186 -71.01 4.71 -39.23
C ILE A 186 -71.05 6.12 -38.66
N ILE A 187 -71.59 7.12 -39.36
CA ILE A 187 -71.69 8.48 -38.82
C ILE A 187 -72.54 8.53 -37.53
N PRO A 188 -73.75 7.96 -37.47
CA PRO A 188 -74.51 7.93 -36.21
C PRO A 188 -73.83 7.09 -35.14
N MET A 189 -73.17 5.97 -35.49
CA MET A 189 -72.46 5.14 -34.51
C MET A 189 -71.18 5.81 -34.00
N VAL A 190 -70.45 6.56 -34.83
CA VAL A 190 -69.26 7.34 -34.45
C VAL A 190 -69.68 8.55 -33.62
N TRP A 191 -70.81 9.18 -33.94
CA TRP A 191 -71.39 10.20 -33.09
C TRP A 191 -71.82 9.63 -31.74
N LEU A 192 -72.45 8.44 -31.71
CA LEU A 192 -72.81 7.75 -30.47
C LEU A 192 -71.56 7.37 -29.66
N TYR A 193 -70.51 6.88 -30.33
CA TYR A 193 -69.24 6.56 -29.71
C TYR A 193 -68.56 7.83 -29.15
N GLY A 194 -68.57 8.92 -29.90
CA GLY A 194 -68.01 10.22 -29.54
C GLY A 194 -68.76 10.91 -28.39
N ALA A 195 -70.09 10.97 -28.48
CA ALA A 195 -70.94 11.69 -27.55
C ALA A 195 -71.28 10.89 -26.28
N VAL A 196 -71.33 9.56 -26.36
CA VAL A 196 -71.72 8.70 -25.23
C VAL A 196 -70.52 7.91 -24.70
N LEU A 197 -69.76 7.25 -25.58
CA LEU A 197 -68.71 6.33 -25.14
C LEU A 197 -67.42 7.05 -24.70
N THR A 198 -67.08 8.19 -25.28
CA THR A 198 -65.92 8.98 -24.84
C THR A 198 -66.09 9.57 -23.44
N PRO A 199 -67.22 10.22 -23.08
CA PRO A 199 -67.42 10.69 -21.70
C PRO A 199 -67.57 9.53 -20.70
N LEU A 200 -68.18 8.40 -21.10
CA LEU A 200 -68.19 7.19 -20.27
C LEU A 200 -66.79 6.57 -20.12
N GLY A 201 -65.98 6.57 -21.17
CA GLY A 201 -64.59 6.09 -21.15
C GLY A 201 -63.69 6.95 -20.27
N LEU A 202 -63.82 8.28 -20.34
CA LEU A 202 -63.13 9.20 -19.44
C LEU A 202 -63.64 9.10 -18.00
N GLY A 203 -64.96 8.94 -17.80
CA GLY A 203 -65.55 8.75 -16.49
C GLY A 203 -65.09 7.45 -15.82
N THR A 204 -65.10 6.34 -16.56
CA THR A 204 -64.64 5.03 -16.07
C THR A 204 -63.13 5.02 -15.83
N ALA A 205 -62.33 5.61 -16.72
CA ALA A 205 -60.88 5.75 -16.53
C ALA A 205 -60.55 6.63 -15.31
N TRP A 206 -61.32 7.70 -15.08
CA TRP A 206 -61.15 8.55 -13.91
C TRP A 206 -61.50 7.81 -12.61
N VAL A 207 -62.61 7.07 -12.59
CA VAL A 207 -63.00 6.25 -11.43
C VAL A 207 -61.97 5.15 -11.16
N LEU A 208 -61.54 4.40 -12.19
CA LEU A 208 -60.48 3.39 -12.05
C LEU A 208 -59.17 4.02 -11.58
N GLY A 209 -58.79 5.18 -12.13
CA GLY A 209 -57.59 5.90 -11.73
C GLY A 209 -57.63 6.34 -10.26
N ARG A 210 -58.78 6.83 -9.80
CA ARG A 210 -59.02 7.20 -8.39
C ARG A 210 -58.94 5.98 -7.47
N LEU A 211 -59.52 4.87 -7.88
CA LEU A 211 -59.54 3.60 -7.15
C LEU A 211 -58.13 2.98 -7.09
N TRP A 212 -57.39 3.07 -8.19
CA TRP A 212 -55.98 2.65 -8.27
C TRP A 212 -55.08 3.50 -7.38
N GLN A 213 -55.27 4.82 -7.35
CA GLN A 213 -54.52 5.71 -6.46
C GLN A 213 -54.82 5.41 -4.99
N GLY A 214 -56.08 5.15 -4.63
CA GLY A 214 -56.47 4.75 -3.28
C GLY A 214 -55.86 3.42 -2.87
N THR A 215 -55.91 2.41 -3.73
CA THR A 215 -55.31 1.09 -3.47
C THR A 215 -53.79 1.15 -3.40
N ALA A 216 -53.13 1.88 -4.30
CA ALA A 216 -51.69 2.09 -4.27
C ALA A 216 -51.25 2.84 -3.00
N TRP A 217 -52.03 3.81 -2.53
CA TRP A 217 -51.75 4.51 -1.28
C TRP A 217 -51.86 3.59 -0.07
N VAL A 218 -52.93 2.78 0.02
CA VAL A 218 -53.10 1.79 1.10
C VAL A 218 -51.98 0.74 1.08
N LEU A 219 -51.66 0.21 -0.10
CA LEU A 219 -50.58 -0.76 -0.26
C LEU A 219 -49.22 -0.15 0.12
N GLY A 220 -49.00 1.13 -0.23
CA GLY A 220 -47.83 1.90 0.18
C GLY A 220 -47.73 2.09 1.69
N GLN A 221 -48.84 2.40 2.37
CA GLN A 221 -48.89 2.51 3.83
C GLN A 221 -48.61 1.17 4.51
N VAL A 222 -49.18 0.08 4.00
CA VAL A 222 -48.92 -1.27 4.49
C VAL A 222 -47.45 -1.63 4.30
N TRP A 223 -46.87 -1.34 3.13
CA TRP A 223 -45.46 -1.60 2.86
C TRP A 223 -44.52 -0.80 3.76
N GLN A 224 -44.83 0.48 4.00
CA GLN A 224 -44.07 1.33 4.92
C GLN A 224 -44.17 0.82 6.37
N GLY A 225 -45.35 0.35 6.78
CA GLY A 225 -45.55 -0.30 8.08
C GLY A 225 -44.70 -1.55 8.23
N ILE A 226 -44.77 -2.48 7.28
CA ILE A 226 -43.99 -3.73 7.28
C ILE A 226 -42.48 -3.43 7.27
N ALA A 227 -42.04 -2.47 6.44
CA ALA A 227 -40.63 -2.08 6.38
C ALA A 227 -40.14 -1.42 7.68
N ALA A 228 -40.99 -0.64 8.35
CA ALA A 228 -40.67 -0.06 9.65
C ALA A 228 -40.57 -1.13 10.74
N THR A 229 -41.50 -2.09 10.76
CA THR A 229 -41.47 -3.24 11.69
C THR A 229 -40.24 -4.11 11.45
N GLY A 230 -39.91 -4.42 10.19
CA GLY A 230 -38.71 -5.19 9.84
C GLY A 230 -37.42 -4.48 10.24
N ARG A 231 -37.33 -3.16 10.06
CA ARG A 231 -36.17 -2.37 10.53
C ARG A 231 -36.08 -2.35 12.06
N GLY A 232 -37.21 -2.16 12.75
CA GLY A 232 -37.28 -2.19 14.21
C GLY A 232 -36.82 -3.54 14.78
N LEU A 233 -37.32 -4.64 14.19
CA LEU A 233 -36.92 -6.00 14.58
C LEU A 233 -35.45 -6.27 14.28
N GLY A 234 -34.96 -5.82 13.12
CA GLY A 234 -33.55 -5.93 12.75
C GLY A 234 -32.63 -5.16 13.70
N THR A 235 -33.01 -3.93 14.10
CA THR A 235 -32.25 -3.15 15.08
C THR A 235 -32.30 -3.75 16.47
N ALA A 236 -33.45 -4.29 16.89
CA ALA A 236 -33.59 -4.95 18.19
C ALA A 236 -32.78 -6.26 18.23
N LEU A 237 -32.81 -7.05 17.15
CA LEU A 237 -32.03 -8.27 17.03
C LEU A 237 -30.54 -7.99 16.97
N ALA A 238 -30.12 -6.98 16.19
CA ALA A 238 -28.73 -6.54 16.14
C ALA A 238 -28.25 -6.03 17.51
N TRP A 239 -29.07 -5.25 18.20
CA TRP A 239 -28.76 -4.79 19.56
C TRP A 239 -28.62 -5.97 20.51
N LEU A 240 -29.56 -6.91 20.50
CA LEU A 240 -29.56 -8.10 21.37
C LEU A 240 -28.37 -9.03 21.07
N VAL A 241 -28.02 -9.23 19.81
CA VAL A 241 -26.80 -9.97 19.41
C VAL A 241 -25.55 -9.23 19.86
N MET A 242 -25.49 -7.91 19.70
CA MET A 242 -24.34 -7.10 20.08
C MET A 242 -24.15 -7.09 21.61
N THR A 243 -25.21 -6.97 22.40
CA THR A 243 -25.13 -6.99 23.86
C THR A 243 -24.96 -8.41 24.42
N LEU A 244 -25.63 -9.42 23.86
CA LEU A 244 -25.62 -10.77 24.43
C LEU A 244 -24.43 -11.61 23.96
N LEU A 245 -23.90 -11.38 22.75
CA LEU A 245 -22.74 -12.12 22.23
C LEU A 245 -21.49 -11.26 22.22
N VAL A 246 -21.53 -10.09 21.60
CA VAL A 246 -20.30 -9.32 21.36
C VAL A 246 -19.77 -8.67 22.64
N ALA A 247 -20.63 -8.16 23.51
CA ALA A 247 -20.18 -7.59 24.78
C ALA A 247 -19.50 -8.62 25.70
N PRO A 248 -20.08 -9.83 25.97
CA PRO A 248 -19.39 -10.82 26.79
C PRO A 248 -18.20 -11.46 26.08
N VAL A 249 -18.25 -11.67 24.75
CA VAL A 249 -17.09 -12.18 24.00
C VAL A 249 -15.95 -11.15 24.02
N SER A 250 -16.23 -9.87 23.84
CA SER A 250 -15.22 -8.80 23.91
C SER A 250 -14.67 -8.63 25.33
N TRP A 251 -15.52 -8.74 26.35
CA TRP A 251 -15.09 -8.75 27.74
C TRP A 251 -14.17 -9.94 28.03
N THR A 252 -14.55 -11.14 27.58
CA THR A 252 -13.79 -12.38 27.76
C THR A 252 -12.46 -12.31 27.00
N TYR A 253 -12.46 -11.81 25.76
CA TYR A 253 -11.26 -11.57 24.96
C TYR A 253 -10.31 -10.58 25.65
N ARG A 254 -10.81 -9.45 26.16
CA ARG A 254 -9.98 -8.49 26.91
C ARG A 254 -9.49 -9.05 28.23
N ARG A 255 -10.27 -9.91 28.89
CA ARG A 255 -9.89 -10.46 30.20
C ARG A 255 -8.93 -11.64 30.10
N ILE A 256 -8.97 -12.41 29.02
CA ILE A 256 -8.20 -13.65 28.85
C ILE A 256 -7.12 -13.52 27.77
N LEU A 257 -7.44 -13.03 26.57
CA LEU A 257 -6.45 -12.94 25.48
C LEU A 257 -5.46 -11.78 25.67
N ALA A 258 -5.87 -10.66 26.24
CA ALA A 258 -4.96 -9.54 26.49
C ALA A 258 -3.85 -9.86 27.53
N PRO A 259 -4.11 -10.55 28.66
CA PRO A 259 -3.01 -11.00 29.52
C PRO A 259 -2.17 -12.08 28.86
N ILE A 260 -2.77 -13.08 28.19
CA ILE A 260 -2.02 -14.13 27.51
C ILE A 260 -1.09 -13.56 26.43
N GLY A 261 -1.58 -12.60 25.63
CA GLY A 261 -0.77 -11.92 24.62
C GLY A 261 0.39 -11.11 25.21
N ARG A 262 0.21 -10.52 26.39
CA ARG A 262 1.28 -9.82 27.11
C ARG A 262 2.33 -10.76 27.66
N GLU A 263 1.93 -11.90 28.21
CA GLU A 263 2.87 -12.92 28.69
C GLU A 263 3.70 -13.51 27.54
N ILE A 264 3.06 -13.77 26.39
CA ILE A 264 3.76 -14.27 25.19
C ILE A 264 4.72 -13.21 24.64
N ALA A 265 4.30 -11.94 24.57
CA ALA A 265 5.15 -10.85 24.11
C ALA A 265 6.35 -10.63 25.03
N ALA A 266 6.16 -10.69 26.36
CA ALA A 266 7.24 -10.58 27.33
C ALA A 266 8.23 -11.76 27.22
N ALA A 267 7.72 -12.98 27.02
CA ALA A 267 8.56 -14.16 26.79
C ALA A 267 9.38 -14.04 25.49
N PHE A 268 8.76 -13.55 24.41
CA PHE A 268 9.45 -13.31 23.14
C PHE A 268 10.48 -12.19 23.21
N GLU A 269 10.22 -11.12 23.95
CA GLU A 269 11.14 -10.00 24.12
C GLU A 269 12.41 -10.42 24.88
N VAL A 270 12.25 -11.23 25.93
CA VAL A 270 13.38 -11.82 26.66
C VAL A 270 14.18 -12.76 25.77
N ALA A 271 13.51 -13.64 25.01
CA ALA A 271 14.16 -14.53 24.05
C ALA A 271 14.91 -13.76 22.96
N TRP A 272 14.34 -12.64 22.48
CA TRP A 272 14.95 -11.79 21.47
C TRP A 272 16.17 -11.03 21.99
N ARG A 273 16.13 -10.54 23.24
CA ARG A 273 17.29 -9.92 23.90
C ARG A 273 18.43 -10.92 24.04
N ILE A 274 18.15 -12.16 24.43
CA ILE A 274 19.16 -13.23 24.50
C ILE A 274 19.75 -13.52 23.12
N THR A 275 18.91 -13.61 22.09
CA THR A 275 19.34 -13.80 20.70
C THR A 275 20.22 -12.65 20.21
N GLY A 276 19.92 -11.40 20.58
CA GLY A 276 20.73 -10.23 20.25
C GLY A 276 22.13 -10.24 20.87
N TYR A 277 22.27 -10.73 22.11
CA TYR A 277 23.57 -10.90 22.75
C TYR A 277 24.39 -12.01 22.10
N VAL A 278 23.76 -13.15 21.79
CA VAL A 278 24.41 -14.27 21.10
C VAL A 278 24.84 -13.86 19.70
N SER A 279 23.98 -13.16 18.94
CA SER A 279 24.29 -12.67 17.59
C SER A 279 25.47 -11.69 17.58
N ARG A 280 25.57 -10.79 18.56
CA ARG A 280 26.74 -9.90 18.69
C ARG A 280 28.02 -10.65 19.06
N ALA A 281 27.93 -11.68 19.89
CA ALA A 281 29.08 -12.52 20.23
C ALA A 281 29.58 -13.30 19.02
N VAL A 282 28.66 -13.93 18.27
CA VAL A 282 28.95 -14.67 17.03
C VAL A 282 29.48 -13.75 15.95
N GLY A 283 28.89 -12.56 15.77
CA GLY A 283 29.36 -11.55 14.81
C GLY A 283 30.77 -11.07 15.13
N ARG A 284 31.12 -10.87 16.41
CA ARG A 284 32.49 -10.52 16.81
C ARG A 284 33.46 -11.68 16.60
N ALA A 285 33.05 -12.91 16.89
CA ALA A 285 33.88 -14.09 16.64
C ALA A 285 34.17 -14.25 15.14
N LEU A 286 33.15 -14.19 14.28
CA LEU A 286 33.29 -14.25 12.83
C LEU A 286 34.13 -13.10 12.26
N ALA A 287 33.92 -11.86 12.72
CA ALA A 287 34.72 -10.72 12.29
C ALA A 287 36.18 -10.81 12.73
N THR A 288 36.46 -11.52 13.83
CA THR A 288 37.82 -11.77 14.31
C THR A 288 38.48 -12.87 13.49
N ILE A 289 37.76 -13.98 13.25
CA ILE A 289 38.23 -15.06 12.38
C ILE A 289 38.51 -14.53 10.97
N ALA A 290 37.58 -13.77 10.38
CA ALA A 290 37.78 -13.18 9.05
C ALA A 290 39.00 -12.24 9.00
N ARG A 291 39.27 -11.47 10.06
CA ARG A 291 40.46 -10.62 10.14
C ARG A 291 41.75 -11.42 10.16
N TYR A 292 41.82 -12.49 10.96
CA TYR A 292 43.02 -13.32 11.04
C TYR A 292 43.20 -14.23 9.81
N LEU A 293 42.12 -14.74 9.23
CA LEU A 293 42.17 -15.72 8.14
C LEU A 293 42.30 -15.07 6.76
N LEU A 294 41.68 -13.89 6.55
CA LEU A 294 41.65 -13.24 5.23
C LEU A 294 42.45 -11.95 5.23
N VAL A 295 42.20 -11.05 6.18
CA VAL A 295 42.76 -9.69 6.12
C VAL A 295 44.25 -9.66 6.45
N ALA A 296 44.68 -10.38 7.49
CA ALA A 296 46.08 -10.44 7.88
C ALA A 296 46.99 -11.04 6.78
N PRO A 297 46.68 -12.19 6.16
CA PRO A 297 47.52 -12.73 5.09
C PRO A 297 47.46 -11.90 3.81
N VAL A 298 46.31 -11.35 3.44
CA VAL A 298 46.20 -10.48 2.24
C VAL A 298 46.96 -9.17 2.44
N SER A 299 46.87 -8.56 3.64
CA SER A 299 47.64 -7.36 3.96
C SER A 299 49.14 -7.61 3.99
N TRP A 300 49.57 -8.76 4.52
CA TRP A 300 50.97 -9.17 4.47
C TRP A 300 51.43 -9.44 3.03
N ALA A 301 50.65 -10.17 2.22
CA ALA A 301 50.97 -10.40 0.81
C ALA A 301 51.04 -9.09 0.02
N TYR A 302 50.12 -8.16 0.25
CA TYR A 302 50.15 -6.83 -0.37
C TYR A 302 51.40 -6.05 0.06
N ARG A 303 51.74 -6.06 1.36
CA ARG A 303 52.92 -5.35 1.86
C ARG A 303 54.24 -5.97 1.43
N THR A 304 54.32 -7.30 1.37
CA THR A 304 55.55 -8.02 1.04
C THR A 304 55.76 -8.13 -0.47
N VAL A 305 54.71 -8.16 -1.29
CA VAL A 305 54.80 -8.38 -2.73
C VAL A 305 54.49 -7.12 -3.53
N CYS A 306 53.36 -6.45 -3.26
CA CYS A 306 52.93 -5.30 -4.07
C CYS A 306 53.75 -4.04 -3.78
N THR A 307 54.23 -3.82 -2.55
CA THR A 307 55.06 -2.65 -2.22
C THR A 307 56.44 -2.66 -2.89
N PRO A 308 57.23 -3.75 -2.86
CA PRO A 308 58.52 -3.77 -3.55
C PRO A 308 58.36 -3.79 -5.08
N VAL A 309 57.37 -4.50 -5.62
CA VAL A 309 57.07 -4.48 -7.06
C VAL A 309 56.60 -3.10 -7.50
N GLY A 310 55.79 -2.42 -6.68
CA GLY A 310 55.37 -1.05 -6.93
C GLY A 310 56.54 -0.06 -6.97
N HIS A 311 57.52 -0.21 -6.07
CA HIS A 311 58.76 0.57 -6.12
C HIS A 311 59.60 0.24 -7.35
N PHE A 312 59.76 -1.04 -7.69
CA PHE A 312 60.54 -1.45 -8.87
C PHE A 312 59.92 -0.94 -10.17
N VAL A 313 58.59 -1.06 -10.34
CA VAL A 313 57.88 -0.53 -11.52
C VAL A 313 57.96 1.01 -11.56
N ARG A 314 57.88 1.66 -10.40
CA ARG A 314 57.98 3.13 -10.32
C ARG A 314 59.37 3.63 -10.69
N ASP A 315 60.43 2.94 -10.26
CA ASP A 315 61.81 3.36 -10.47
C ASP A 315 62.35 2.92 -11.83
N SER A 316 61.96 1.74 -12.33
CA SER A 316 62.46 1.20 -13.60
C SER A 316 61.69 1.69 -14.83
N VAL A 317 60.39 1.98 -14.72
CA VAL A 317 59.55 2.31 -15.89
C VAL A 317 59.08 3.76 -15.85
N TRP A 318 58.63 4.24 -14.69
CA TRP A 318 58.06 5.58 -14.58
C TRP A 318 59.10 6.70 -14.46
N ALA A 319 60.23 6.44 -13.78
CA ALA A 319 61.29 7.44 -13.66
C ALA A 319 61.97 7.75 -15.01
N PRO A 320 62.31 6.77 -15.87
CA PRO A 320 62.86 7.05 -17.20
C PRO A 320 61.85 7.73 -18.13
N ALA A 321 60.58 7.28 -18.13
CA ALA A 321 59.52 7.86 -18.93
C ALA A 321 59.25 9.34 -18.57
N ARG A 322 59.27 9.68 -17.27
CA ARG A 322 59.15 11.09 -16.83
C ARG A 322 60.32 11.95 -17.27
N ARG A 323 61.55 11.41 -17.32
CA ARG A 323 62.73 12.15 -17.77
C ARG A 323 62.66 12.40 -19.28
N ALA A 324 62.32 11.38 -20.07
CA ALA A 324 62.11 11.51 -21.51
C ALA A 324 60.97 12.49 -21.85
N ALA A 325 59.86 12.45 -21.10
CA ALA A 325 58.74 13.39 -21.24
C ALA A 325 59.11 14.83 -20.84
N ALA A 326 59.95 15.00 -19.81
CA ALA A 326 60.41 16.33 -19.38
C ALA A 326 61.42 16.95 -20.35
N GLU A 327 62.17 16.14 -21.09
CA GLU A 327 63.09 16.59 -22.15
C GLU A 327 62.33 16.98 -23.42
N THR A 328 61.38 16.16 -23.88
CA THR A 328 60.47 16.52 -24.98
C THR A 328 59.61 17.73 -24.63
N GLY A 329 59.13 17.85 -23.40
CA GLY A 329 58.39 19.02 -22.92
C GLY A 329 59.23 20.31 -22.85
N ARG A 330 60.55 20.20 -22.66
CA ARG A 330 61.47 21.34 -22.71
C ARG A 330 61.80 21.74 -24.16
N ALA A 331 62.04 20.76 -25.04
CA ALA A 331 62.25 21.00 -26.46
C ALA A 331 61.00 21.62 -27.13
N ALA A 332 59.82 21.10 -26.82
CA ALA A 332 58.55 21.64 -27.31
C ALA A 332 58.30 23.07 -26.81
N ARG A 333 58.59 23.37 -25.54
CA ARG A 333 58.47 24.74 -25.01
C ARG A 333 59.46 25.71 -25.63
N ALA A 334 60.70 25.28 -25.92
CA ALA A 334 61.67 26.09 -26.64
C ALA A 334 61.20 26.41 -28.08
N ALA A 335 60.70 25.40 -28.80
CA ALA A 335 60.13 25.58 -30.14
C ALA A 335 58.87 26.47 -30.14
N LEU A 336 58.03 26.36 -29.11
CA LEU A 336 56.85 27.21 -28.97
C LEU A 336 57.26 28.66 -28.66
N ALA A 337 58.29 28.86 -27.83
CA ALA A 337 58.81 30.18 -27.53
C ALA A 337 59.41 30.87 -28.76
N SER A 338 60.19 30.13 -29.58
CA SER A 338 60.71 30.67 -30.84
C SER A 338 59.60 31.01 -31.82
N ALA A 339 58.59 30.14 -31.99
CA ALA A 339 57.44 30.41 -32.83
C ALA A 339 56.60 31.61 -32.33
N ARG A 340 56.51 31.79 -31.02
CA ARG A 340 55.77 32.91 -30.43
C ARG A 340 56.51 34.23 -30.60
N GLU A 341 57.84 34.21 -30.58
CA GLU A 341 58.63 35.40 -30.86
C GLU A 341 58.57 35.76 -32.35
N THR A 342 58.62 34.80 -33.27
CA THR A 342 58.44 35.08 -34.71
C THR A 342 57.07 35.67 -35.01
N VAL A 343 56.00 35.18 -34.37
CA VAL A 343 54.66 35.77 -34.49
C VAL A 343 54.60 37.18 -33.92
N ARG A 344 55.25 37.44 -32.78
CA ARG A 344 55.31 38.78 -32.19
C ARG A 344 56.13 39.75 -33.04
N GLN A 345 57.16 39.27 -33.72
CA GLN A 345 57.97 40.06 -34.62
C GLN A 345 57.20 40.36 -35.91
N ALA A 346 56.62 39.35 -36.55
CA ALA A 346 55.75 39.50 -37.72
C ALA A 346 54.56 40.42 -37.44
N ARG A 347 53.96 40.32 -36.24
CA ARG A 347 52.89 41.22 -35.82
C ARG A 347 53.41 42.65 -35.65
N ARG A 348 54.56 42.86 -35.01
CA ARG A 348 55.16 44.20 -34.86
C ARG A 348 55.54 44.79 -36.21
N ASP A 349 56.05 43.99 -37.12
CA ASP A 349 56.47 44.42 -38.46
C ASP A 349 55.24 44.75 -39.32
N ALA A 350 54.18 43.94 -39.27
CA ALA A 350 52.90 44.23 -39.92
C ALA A 350 52.23 45.48 -39.32
N TRP A 351 52.30 45.67 -38.00
CA TRP A 351 51.76 46.85 -37.35
C TRP A 351 52.57 48.11 -37.70
N ARG A 352 53.90 48.01 -37.77
CA ARG A 352 54.78 49.11 -38.23
C ARG A 352 54.54 49.44 -39.71
N ALA A 353 54.26 48.45 -40.55
CA ALA A 353 53.89 48.65 -41.95
C ALA A 353 52.51 49.31 -42.12
N LEU A 354 51.56 49.04 -41.21
CA LEU A 354 50.20 49.58 -41.26
C LEU A 354 50.06 51.01 -40.71
N VAL A 355 50.91 51.41 -39.76
CA VAL A 355 50.77 52.74 -39.11
C VAL A 355 51.81 53.76 -39.55
N GLY A 356 52.79 53.35 -40.35
CA GLY A 356 53.80 54.26 -40.87
C GLY A 356 54.78 54.68 -39.77
N SER A 357 56.06 54.76 -40.13
CA SER A 357 57.13 55.21 -39.24
C SER A 357 56.97 56.69 -38.93
N THR A 358 56.46 57.03 -37.75
CA THR A 358 56.74 58.33 -37.15
C THR A 358 58.14 58.29 -36.57
N ASP A 359 58.99 59.16 -37.11
CA ASP A 359 60.40 59.29 -36.82
C ASP A 359 60.77 59.39 -35.34
N GLY A 360 61.92 58.79 -35.03
CA GLY A 360 63.02 59.50 -34.39
C GLY A 360 62.81 60.01 -32.96
N ALA A 361 63.16 59.19 -31.96
CA ALA A 361 63.79 59.71 -30.75
C ALA A 361 64.52 58.60 -29.95
N ARG A 362 65.84 58.52 -30.16
CA ARG A 362 66.84 58.36 -29.09
C ARG A 362 66.63 57.18 -28.11
N SER A 363 67.07 56.00 -28.51
CA SER A 363 67.50 54.98 -27.55
C SER A 363 68.76 55.48 -26.84
N ARG A 364 68.59 55.96 -25.61
CA ARG A 364 69.68 56.13 -24.65
C ARG A 364 69.46 55.09 -23.56
N GLU A 365 70.00 53.90 -23.80
CA GLU A 365 70.58 53.11 -22.70
C GLU A 365 71.66 53.98 -22.01
N PRO A 366 72.04 53.76 -20.73
CA PRO A 366 72.16 52.42 -20.13
C PRO A 366 71.94 52.40 -18.59
N ARG A 367 72.30 51.26 -17.99
CA ARG A 367 72.83 51.07 -16.63
C ARG A 367 71.84 50.74 -15.52
N GLY A 368 71.98 49.48 -15.13
CA GLY A 368 72.32 49.12 -13.77
C GLY A 368 71.17 48.48 -13.01
N ILE A 369 71.38 47.57 -12.09
CA ILE A 369 72.55 46.99 -11.44
C ILE A 369 72.01 45.71 -10.75
N PRO A 370 72.86 44.75 -10.41
CA PRO A 370 72.49 43.39 -10.08
C PRO A 370 72.05 43.22 -8.61
N ALA A 371 71.49 42.03 -8.33
CA ALA A 371 71.44 41.28 -7.07
C ALA A 371 71.52 42.03 -5.72
N ARG A 372 70.53 41.78 -4.85
CA ARG A 372 70.70 41.97 -3.40
C ARG A 372 69.96 40.91 -2.58
N THR A 373 70.70 39.85 -2.24
CA THR A 373 70.60 39.13 -0.96
C THR A 373 71.44 39.86 0.11
N LEU A 374 71.23 39.51 1.38
CA LEU A 374 71.74 40.10 2.65
C LEU A 374 70.79 41.16 3.21
N GLY A 375 70.36 41.13 4.46
CA GLY A 375 70.80 40.39 5.64
C GLY A 375 70.39 41.19 6.89
N SER A 376 70.84 40.73 8.07
CA SER A 376 70.81 41.38 9.39
C SER A 376 69.70 40.91 10.34
N THR A 377 69.96 40.08 11.38
CA THR A 377 70.66 40.33 12.68
C THR A 377 70.03 41.47 13.47
N THR A 378 69.75 41.44 14.78
CA THR A 378 70.02 40.55 15.92
C THR A 378 69.24 41.14 17.11
N THR A 379 68.71 40.33 18.03
CA THR A 379 68.78 40.57 19.49
C THR A 379 68.42 39.29 20.27
N VAL A 380 69.43 38.73 20.94
CA VAL A 380 69.33 37.86 22.15
C VAL A 380 69.87 38.72 23.32
N PRO A 381 69.52 38.48 24.59
CA PRO A 381 70.04 37.36 25.42
C PRO A 381 68.90 36.75 26.30
N SER A 382 68.97 35.63 27.02
CA SER A 382 70.01 35.10 27.90
C SER A 382 69.60 33.70 28.41
N ALA A 383 70.59 32.82 28.57
CA ALA A 383 70.75 31.79 29.61
C ALA A 383 69.58 30.86 30.02
N ALA A 384 69.70 29.56 29.72
CA ALA A 384 70.17 28.54 30.68
C ALA A 384 70.05 27.11 30.10
N GLN A 385 71.23 26.52 29.86
CA GLN A 385 71.64 25.12 30.01
C GLN A 385 70.67 23.96 29.72
N ALA A 386 71.07 23.18 28.71
CA ALA A 386 70.68 21.80 28.50
C ALA A 386 71.33 20.85 29.52
N SER A 387 70.67 19.71 29.75
CA SER A 387 71.18 18.35 30.03
C SER A 387 70.42 17.71 31.19
N GLU A 388 69.74 16.60 30.93
CA GLU A 388 70.06 15.33 31.62
C GLU A 388 69.32 14.16 30.98
N THR A 389 70.13 13.29 30.39
CA THR A 389 69.84 11.92 30.00
C THR A 389 70.10 10.96 31.16
N ALA A 390 69.20 9.99 31.28
CA ALA A 390 69.40 8.59 31.72
C ALA A 390 69.74 8.30 33.19
N LEU A 391 69.16 7.21 33.73
CA LEU A 391 69.89 6.07 34.30
C LEU A 391 68.93 4.91 34.65
N LEU A 392 69.35 3.69 34.25
CA LEU A 392 69.27 2.38 34.96
C LEU A 392 67.88 1.86 35.41
N GLY A 393 67.52 0.59 35.29
CA GLY A 393 68.32 -0.64 35.29
C GLY A 393 67.51 -1.70 36.07
N GLU A 394 67.25 -2.81 35.39
CA GLU A 394 66.61 -4.09 35.73
C GLU A 394 66.39 -4.58 37.20
N LYS A 395 65.17 -5.12 37.40
CA LYS A 395 64.74 -6.47 37.86
C LYS A 395 64.89 -7.00 39.32
N PHE A 396 63.88 -7.83 39.66
CA PHE A 396 63.72 -8.85 40.73
C PHE A 396 63.37 -8.29 42.13
N VAL A 397 62.39 -8.77 42.92
CA VAL A 397 62.02 -10.12 43.42
C VAL A 397 60.55 -10.06 43.96
N LYS A 398 59.61 -10.93 43.54
CA LYS A 398 59.07 -12.18 44.15
C LYS A 398 58.21 -12.05 45.45
N GLN A 399 57.11 -12.81 45.43
CA GLN A 399 56.02 -13.02 46.38
C GLN A 399 56.38 -13.18 47.88
N GLY A 400 55.42 -12.76 48.72
CA GLY A 400 55.09 -13.30 50.04
C GLY A 400 53.60 -13.12 50.27
#